data_AF-A0A836TNT2-F1
#
_entry.id   AF-A0A836TNT2-F1
#
_cell.length_a   1.000
_cell.length_b   1.000
_cell.length_c   1.000
_cell.angle_alpha   90.00
_cell.angle_beta   90.00
_cell.angle_gamma   90.00
#
_symmetry.space_group_name_H-M   'P 1'
#
loop_
_entity.id
_entity.type
_entity.pdbx_description
1 polymer ?
#
loop_
_entity_poly.entity_id
_entity_poly.type
_entity_poly.pdbx_seq_one_letter_code
_entity_poly.pdbx_strand_id
1 'polypeptide(L)'
;MAGAEGLITVGDQEVAKQFSTLEGKTPTNVLGSSKVSVMTPDAAEIIALQALLFIAADEQNLRGLQATTGLDAEILRSQATEVDVLAGVLEFLLADENRLLAFCETAKLDPRLPGRARSVLTGEPLFE
;
A
#
# COMPACT_ATOMS: atom_id res chain seq x y z
N MET A 1 -35.94 -13.90 43.88
CA MET A 1 -34.64 -13.26 44.15
C MET A 1 -33.72 -13.72 43.03
N ALA A 2 -33.54 -12.91 41.98
CA ALA A 2 -32.51 -11.86 41.85
C ALA A 2 -31.10 -12.49 41.75
N GLY A 3 -30.29 -12.27 40.73
CA GLY A 3 -30.32 -11.23 39.70
C GLY A 3 -29.50 -11.59 38.45
N ALA A 4 -29.52 -10.63 37.53
CA ALA A 4 -28.85 -10.63 36.25
C ALA A 4 -27.41 -10.09 36.37
N GLU A 5 -26.49 -10.69 35.62
CA GLU A 5 -25.22 -10.12 35.16
C GLU A 5 -25.09 -10.67 33.72
N GLY A 6 -25.24 -9.90 32.64
CA GLY A 6 -24.37 -8.80 32.20
C GLY A 6 -22.97 -9.38 31.90
N LEU A 7 -22.31 -9.23 30.76
CA LEU A 7 -22.42 -8.39 29.56
C LEU A 7 -21.20 -8.86 28.70
N ILE A 8 -21.35 -8.92 27.36
CA ILE A 8 -20.33 -8.77 26.28
C ILE A 8 -18.86 -9.08 26.60
N THR A 9 -18.18 -9.82 25.71
CA THR A 9 -16.99 -9.34 24.95
C THR A 9 -16.32 -10.47 24.16
N VAL A 10 -16.31 -10.28 22.82
CA VAL A 10 -15.35 -10.67 21.75
C VAL A 10 -14.75 -12.10 21.76
N GLY A 11 -14.76 -12.84 20.66
CA GLY A 11 -14.25 -12.42 19.36
C GLY A 11 -12.75 -12.67 19.31
N ASP A 12 -12.38 -13.70 18.54
CA ASP A 12 -11.08 -13.84 17.86
C ASP A 12 -9.81 -13.99 18.71
N GLN A 13 -9.47 -15.23 19.09
CA GLN A 13 -8.10 -15.62 19.47
C GLN A 13 -7.82 -17.09 19.12
N GLU A 14 -7.75 -17.44 17.82
CA GLU A 14 -7.23 -18.76 17.36
C GLU A 14 -6.13 -18.64 16.29
N VAL A 15 -5.49 -17.46 16.14
CA VAL A 15 -4.45 -17.27 15.10
C VAL A 15 -3.02 -17.11 15.66
N ALA A 16 -2.81 -17.31 16.97
CA ALA A 16 -1.51 -17.02 17.60
C ALA A 16 -0.60 -18.23 17.89
N LYS A 17 -0.86 -19.43 17.35
CA LYS A 17 -0.11 -20.66 17.71
C LYS A 17 0.80 -21.27 16.64
N GLN A 18 1.00 -20.64 15.48
CA GLN A 18 1.77 -21.26 14.38
C GLN A 18 3.17 -20.69 14.10
N PHE A 19 3.65 -19.67 14.84
CA PHE A 19 4.91 -18.97 14.49
C PHE A 19 6.17 -19.44 15.23
N SER A 20 6.23 -20.68 15.72
CA SER A 20 7.47 -21.20 16.34
C SER A 20 7.83 -22.58 15.81
N THR A 21 8.33 -22.61 14.59
CA THR A 21 9.21 -23.67 14.08
C THR A 21 10.28 -23.00 13.23
N LEU A 22 11.25 -22.40 13.91
CA LEU A 22 12.56 -22.09 13.36
C LEU A 22 13.50 -23.27 13.68
N GLU A 23 14.33 -23.63 12.69
CA GLU A 23 15.64 -24.29 12.76
C GLU A 23 15.79 -25.28 11.60
N GLY A 24 16.66 -24.96 10.63
CA GLY A 24 17.25 -25.97 9.75
C GLY A 24 17.14 -25.76 8.24
N LYS A 25 17.69 -24.67 7.68
CA LYS A 25 18.44 -24.76 6.41
C LYS A 25 19.35 -23.56 6.20
N THR A 26 20.65 -23.83 6.17
CA THR A 26 21.69 -22.94 5.65
C THR A 26 21.27 -22.32 4.32
N PRO A 27 21.46 -21.01 4.12
CA PRO A 27 21.80 -20.49 2.82
C PRO A 27 23.31 -20.28 2.76
N THR A 28 24.01 -21.35 2.41
CA THR A 28 25.27 -21.24 1.68
C THR A 28 24.91 -20.72 0.29
N ASN A 29 24.85 -19.41 0.10
CA ASN A 29 24.97 -18.83 -1.23
C ASN A 29 25.95 -17.68 -1.22
N VAL A 30 27.02 -17.94 -1.97
CA VAL A 30 28.14 -17.10 -2.32
C VAL A 30 27.70 -15.83 -3.04
N LEU A 31 28.54 -14.79 -2.94
CA LEU A 31 28.47 -13.51 -3.65
C LEU A 31 27.91 -13.63 -5.08
N GLY A 32 26.85 -12.86 -5.39
CA GLY A 32 26.42 -12.62 -6.78
C GLY A 32 24.91 -12.68 -7.01
N SER A 33 24.18 -11.65 -6.57
CA SER A 33 23.02 -11.04 -7.28
C SER A 33 22.43 -9.94 -6.40
N SER A 34 23.15 -8.84 -6.28
CA SER A 34 22.50 -7.54 -6.04
C SER A 34 21.61 -7.27 -7.25
N LYS A 35 20.44 -7.90 -7.30
CA LYS A 35 19.35 -7.35 -8.10
C LYS A 35 18.99 -6.10 -7.33
N VAL A 36 19.60 -4.98 -7.70
CA VAL A 36 18.88 -3.70 -7.66
C VAL A 36 17.53 -4.09 -8.25
N SER A 37 16.49 -4.20 -7.43
CA SER A 37 15.15 -4.41 -7.93
C SER A 37 14.86 -3.13 -8.68
N VAL A 38 15.28 -3.11 -9.94
CA VAL A 38 14.97 -2.06 -10.89
C VAL A 38 13.46 -2.16 -10.96
N MET A 39 12.83 -1.24 -10.25
CA MET A 39 11.40 -1.14 -10.28
C MET A 39 11.09 -0.62 -11.67
N THR A 40 10.45 -1.46 -12.49
CA THR A 40 10.09 -1.09 -13.85
C THR A 40 8.93 -0.09 -13.81
N PRO A 41 8.81 0.79 -14.82
CA PRO A 41 7.66 1.69 -14.91
C PRO A 41 6.34 0.93 -14.89
N ASP A 42 6.22 -0.22 -15.58
CA ASP A 42 5.06 -1.12 -15.47
C ASP A 42 4.75 -1.54 -14.03
N ALA A 43 5.77 -1.94 -13.25
CA ALA A 43 5.55 -2.34 -11.86
C ALA A 43 5.10 -1.16 -10.99
N ALA A 44 5.61 0.04 -11.28
CA ALA A 44 5.20 1.26 -10.61
C ALA A 44 3.76 1.67 -10.94
N GLU A 45 3.38 1.55 -12.21
CA GLU A 45 2.02 1.77 -12.69
C GLU A 45 1.04 0.81 -12.00
N ILE A 46 1.38 -0.48 -11.94
CA ILE A 46 0.57 -1.49 -11.26
C ILE A 46 0.38 -1.16 -9.77
N ILE A 47 1.41 -0.67 -9.08
CA ILE A 47 1.31 -0.27 -7.67
C ILE A 47 0.45 0.98 -7.51
N ALA A 48 0.60 1.97 -8.40
CA ALA A 48 -0.22 3.17 -8.39
C ALA A 48 -1.70 2.87 -8.68
N LEU A 49 -2.00 1.96 -9.61
CA LEU A 49 -3.36 1.50 -9.90
C LEU A 49 -3.99 0.76 -8.72
N GLN A 50 -3.22 -0.09 -8.02
CA GLN A 50 -3.68 -0.73 -6.79
C GLN A 50 -3.95 0.30 -5.69
N ALA A 51 -3.11 1.32 -5.55
CA ALA A 51 -3.33 2.41 -4.61
C ALA A 51 -4.60 3.20 -4.96
N LEU A 52 -4.83 3.48 -6.25
CA LEU A 52 -6.04 4.12 -6.73
C LEU A 52 -7.29 3.30 -6.38
N LEU A 53 -7.24 1.98 -6.57
CA LEU A 53 -8.35 1.09 -6.21
C LEU A 53 -8.61 1.09 -4.70
N PHE A 54 -7.56 1.07 -3.87
CA PHE A 54 -7.68 1.14 -2.42
C PHE A 54 -8.31 2.47 -1.97
N ILE A 55 -7.89 3.59 -2.56
CA ILE A 55 -8.47 4.91 -2.29
C ILE A 55 -9.92 4.98 -2.79
N ALA A 56 -10.22 4.44 -3.96
CA ALA A 56 -11.56 4.43 -4.53
C ALA A 56 -12.53 3.49 -3.79
N ALA A 57 -12.03 2.51 -3.05
CA ALA A 57 -12.82 1.62 -2.22
C ALA A 57 -13.42 2.33 -0.99
N ASP A 58 -12.84 3.45 -0.57
CA ASP A 58 -13.33 4.25 0.56
C ASP A 58 -13.69 5.67 0.11
N GLU A 59 -14.96 6.04 0.24
CA GLU A 59 -15.46 7.34 -0.23
C GLU A 59 -14.80 8.53 0.48
N GLN A 60 -14.31 8.37 1.72
CA GLN A 60 -13.63 9.45 2.45
C GLN A 60 -12.24 9.70 1.86
N ASN A 61 -11.47 8.63 1.61
CA ASN A 61 -10.19 8.70 0.92
C ASN A 61 -10.36 9.25 -0.49
N LEU A 62 -11.37 8.80 -1.24
CA LEU A 62 -11.63 9.30 -2.58
C LEU A 62 -12.00 10.79 -2.57
N ARG A 63 -12.81 11.26 -1.61
CA ARG A 63 -13.10 12.71 -1.45
C ARG A 63 -11.85 13.50 -1.08
N GLY A 64 -10.99 12.95 -0.21
CA GLY A 64 -9.70 13.56 0.12
C GLY A 64 -8.80 13.68 -1.11
N LEU A 65 -8.71 12.64 -1.93
CA LEU A 65 -7.90 12.65 -3.15
C LEU A 65 -8.40 13.72 -4.12
N GLN A 66 -9.73 13.81 -4.32
CA GLN A 66 -10.34 14.84 -5.16
C GLN A 66 -10.06 16.25 -4.61
N ALA A 67 -10.10 16.42 -3.29
CA ALA A 67 -9.78 17.70 -2.65
C ALA A 67 -8.30 18.08 -2.78
N THR A 68 -7.39 17.10 -2.76
CA THR A 68 -5.95 17.32 -2.90
C THR A 68 -5.54 17.56 -4.36
N THR A 69 -6.06 16.75 -5.29
CA THR A 69 -5.68 16.79 -6.72
C THR A 69 -6.53 17.78 -7.52
N GLY A 70 -7.71 18.14 -7.03
CA GLY A 70 -8.70 18.92 -7.77
C GLY A 70 -9.39 18.15 -8.90
N LEU A 71 -9.16 16.84 -9.02
CA LEU A 71 -9.73 16.00 -10.07
C LEU A 71 -10.96 15.25 -9.54
N ASP A 72 -12.04 15.22 -10.30
CA ASP A 72 -13.21 14.40 -9.98
C ASP A 72 -12.97 12.89 -10.20
N ALA A 73 -13.77 12.05 -9.56
CA ALA A 73 -13.68 10.59 -9.71
C ALA A 73 -13.83 10.07 -11.15
N GLU A 74 -14.60 10.78 -12.00
CA GLU A 74 -14.73 10.44 -13.43
C GLU A 74 -13.44 10.72 -14.19
N ILE A 75 -12.83 11.88 -13.92
CA ILE A 75 -11.57 12.31 -14.52
C ILE A 75 -10.42 11.42 -14.06
N LEU A 76 -10.37 11.06 -12.77
CA LEU A 76 -9.42 10.11 -12.21
C LEU A 76 -9.50 8.74 -12.89
N ARG A 77 -10.71 8.25 -13.21
CA ARG A 77 -10.88 6.99 -13.94
C ARG A 77 -10.45 7.09 -15.40
N SER A 78 -10.83 8.15 -16.09
CA SER A 78 -10.46 8.37 -17.50
C SER A 78 -8.96 8.61 -17.69
N GLN A 79 -8.30 9.23 -16.70
CA GLN A 79 -6.87 9.52 -16.71
C GLN A 79 -6.06 8.56 -15.82
N ALA A 80 -6.63 7.41 -15.42
CA ALA A 80 -5.92 6.43 -14.60
C ALA A 80 -4.70 5.80 -15.31
N THR A 81 -4.55 6.03 -16.62
CA THR A 81 -3.38 5.64 -17.43
C THR A 81 -2.32 6.73 -17.51
N GLU A 82 -2.62 7.95 -17.04
CA GLU A 82 -1.69 9.07 -17.08
C GLU A 82 -0.74 9.00 -15.89
N VAL A 83 0.55 9.10 -16.18
CA VAL A 83 1.63 9.04 -15.18
C VAL A 83 1.48 10.15 -14.13
N ASP A 84 1.09 11.36 -14.53
CA ASP A 84 0.84 12.48 -13.61
C ASP A 84 -0.28 12.18 -12.60
N VAL A 85 -1.36 11.53 -13.05
CA VAL A 85 -2.47 11.16 -12.18
C VAL A 85 -2.06 10.06 -11.21
N LEU A 86 -1.37 9.03 -11.71
CA LEU A 86 -0.86 7.94 -10.89
C LEU A 86 0.18 8.42 -9.86
N ALA A 87 1.04 9.36 -10.23
CA ALA A 87 1.95 10.02 -9.31
C ALA A 87 1.22 10.79 -8.22
N GLY A 88 0.16 11.55 -8.57
CA GLY A 88 -0.68 12.25 -7.60
C GLY A 88 -1.42 11.33 -6.64
N VAL A 89 -1.88 10.16 -7.12
CA VAL A 89 -2.50 9.12 -6.28
C VAL A 89 -1.49 8.57 -5.27
N LEU A 90 -0.27 8.25 -5.73
CA LEU A 90 0.79 7.79 -4.83
C LEU A 90 1.21 8.87 -3.84
N GLU A 91 1.25 10.13 -4.24
CA GLU A 91 1.53 11.24 -3.34
C GLU A 91 0.46 11.39 -2.25
N PHE A 92 -0.81 11.30 -2.62
CA PHE A 92 -1.91 11.28 -1.65
C PHE A 92 -1.88 10.05 -0.73
N LEU A 93 -1.42 8.91 -1.23
CA LEU A 93 -1.19 7.72 -0.41
C LEU A 93 -0.04 7.95 0.59
N LEU A 94 1.06 8.54 0.14
CA LEU A 94 2.26 8.80 0.93
C LEU A 94 2.10 9.98 1.91
N ALA A 95 1.11 10.85 1.69
CA ALA A 95 0.80 11.99 2.56
C ALA A 95 0.32 11.56 3.97
N ASP A 96 -0.21 10.35 4.11
CA ASP A 96 -0.67 9.80 5.38
C ASP A 96 -0.08 8.41 5.62
N GLU A 97 0.76 8.27 6.65
CA GLU A 97 1.45 7.02 6.95
C GLU A 97 0.46 5.89 7.30
N ASN A 98 -0.63 6.19 7.99
CA ASN A 98 -1.62 5.17 8.36
C ASN A 98 -2.32 4.61 7.12
N ARG A 99 -2.66 5.47 6.14
CA ARG A 99 -3.18 5.06 4.84
C ARG A 99 -2.18 4.22 4.06
N LEU A 100 -0.91 4.63 4.02
CA LEU A 100 0.16 3.89 3.37
C LEU A 100 0.29 2.48 3.95
N LEU A 101 0.36 2.37 5.29
CA LEU A 101 0.48 1.09 5.97
C LEU A 101 -0.74 0.19 5.70
N ALA A 102 -1.96 0.73 5.78
CA ALA A 102 -3.18 -0.01 5.49
C ALA A 102 -3.22 -0.54 4.04
N PHE A 103 -2.78 0.27 3.07
CA PHE A 103 -2.62 -0.17 1.68
C PHE A 103 -1.58 -1.30 1.59
N CYS A 104 -0.42 -1.13 2.20
CA CYS A 104 0.66 -2.10 2.16
C CYS A 104 0.28 -3.43 2.80
N GLU A 105 -0.47 -3.41 3.90
CA GLU A 105 -1.04 -4.61 4.52
C GLU A 105 -2.04 -5.31 3.58
N THR A 106 -2.92 -4.54 2.94
CA THR A 106 -3.92 -5.05 2.00
C THR A 106 -3.27 -5.66 0.75
N ALA A 107 -2.29 -4.96 0.16
CA ALA A 107 -1.59 -5.36 -1.04
C ALA A 107 -0.44 -6.37 -0.78
N LYS A 108 -0.12 -6.63 0.50
CA LYS A 108 1.05 -7.41 0.94
C LYS A 108 2.37 -6.90 0.32
N LEU A 109 2.51 -5.58 0.28
CA LEU A 109 3.66 -4.89 -0.29
C LEU A 109 4.52 -4.26 0.80
N ASP A 110 5.81 -4.08 0.51
CA ASP A 110 6.70 -3.34 1.39
C ASP A 110 6.35 -1.83 1.34
N PRO A 111 6.28 -1.12 2.49
CA PRO A 111 5.92 0.30 2.54
C PRO A 111 6.90 1.22 1.82
N ARG A 112 8.08 0.72 1.42
CA ARG A 112 9.04 1.46 0.59
C ARG A 112 8.70 1.41 -0.90
N LEU A 113 7.84 0.49 -1.35
CA LEU A 113 7.49 0.33 -2.76
C LEU A 113 6.66 1.49 -3.32
N PRO A 114 5.64 2.03 -2.63
CA PRO A 114 4.85 3.15 -3.16
C PRO A 114 5.69 4.42 -3.35
N GLY A 115 6.62 4.69 -2.43
CA GLY A 115 7.60 5.78 -2.56
C GLY A 115 8.50 5.61 -3.78
N ARG A 116 9.02 4.40 -4.00
CA ARG A 116 9.81 4.07 -5.18
C ARG A 116 8.99 4.14 -6.48
N ALA A 117 7.73 3.70 -6.45
CA ALA A 117 6.82 3.79 -7.57
C ALA A 117 6.66 5.23 -8.03
N ARG A 118 6.45 6.15 -7.08
CA ARG A 118 6.29 7.57 -7.38
C ARG A 118 7.52 8.11 -8.10
N SER A 119 8.72 7.84 -7.57
CA SER A 119 9.97 8.30 -8.19
C SER A 119 10.23 7.71 -9.57
N VAL A 120 9.87 6.44 -9.80
CA VAL A 120 10.00 5.81 -11.12
C VAL A 120 9.02 6.42 -12.12
N LEU A 121 7.78 6.70 -11.68
CA LEU A 121 6.74 7.30 -12.53
C LEU A 121 7.05 8.75 -12.90
N THR A 122 7.41 9.60 -11.93
CA THR A 122 7.71 11.00 -12.22
C THR A 122 9.02 11.20 -12.97
N GLY A 123 9.85 10.15 -13.06
CA GLY A 123 11.21 10.25 -13.61
C GLY A 123 12.11 11.18 -12.78
N GLU A 124 11.66 11.60 -11.60
CA GLU A 124 12.40 12.51 -10.74
C GLU A 124 13.47 11.69 -10.00
N PRO A 125 14.77 12.00 -10.17
CA PRO A 125 15.80 11.33 -9.41
C PRO A 125 15.54 11.63 -7.93
N LEU A 126 15.41 10.58 -7.11
CA LEU A 126 15.54 10.72 -5.65
C LEU A 126 16.90 11.38 -5.42
N PHE A 127 16.89 12.66 -5.06
CA PHE A 127 18.09 13.47 -4.91
C PHE A 127 19.14 12.77 -4.03
N GLU A 128 20.40 12.86 -4.47
CA GLU A 128 21.61 12.34 -3.84
C GLU A 128 21.91 12.94 -2.46
#